data_AF-A0A1V5DJF3-F1
#
_entry.id   AF-A0A1V5DJF3-F1
#
_cell.length_a   1.000
_cell.length_b   1.000
_cell.length_c   1.000
_cell.angle_alpha   90.00
_cell.angle_beta   90.00
_cell.angle_gamma   90.00
#
_symmetry.space_group_name_H-M   'P 1'
#
loop_
_entity.id
_entity.type
_entity.pdbx_description
1 polymer ?
#
loop_
_entity_poly.entity_id
_entity_poly.type
_entity_poly.pdbx_seq_one_letter_code
_entity_poly.pdbx_strand_id
1 'polypeptide(L)'
;MGSSVKVMLSYDYCHFEISKSTDQETSNNEINEMRKDCMRLADEAIRQYKVAKNMAAKRTDGESQIINFEAQCKKILLKPEGERTLNEIAMIKRYQDEKWREEFQYRYDYEDNEESDYGL
;
A
#
# COMPACT_ATOMS: atom_id res chain seq x y z
N MET A 1 36.06 -9.55 20.96
CA MET A 1 35.91 -8.77 19.71
C MET A 1 34.46 -8.92 19.29
N GLY A 2 33.72 -7.81 19.14
CA GLY A 2 32.34 -7.87 18.67
C GLY A 2 32.24 -8.21 17.18
N SER A 3 31.07 -8.64 16.74
CA SER A 3 30.77 -8.96 15.34
C SER A 3 29.62 -8.11 14.82
N SER A 4 29.66 -7.77 13.53
CA SER A 4 28.56 -7.07 12.87
C SER A 4 28.28 -7.65 11.49
N VAL A 5 27.00 -7.64 11.13
CA VAL A 5 26.52 -8.07 9.83
C VAL A 5 25.64 -6.98 9.24
N LYS A 6 25.85 -6.68 7.96
CA LYS A 6 25.05 -5.74 7.19
C LYS A 6 24.59 -6.43 5.91
N VAL A 7 23.31 -6.28 5.60
CA VAL A 7 22.73 -6.69 4.32
C VAL A 7 22.10 -5.46 3.69
N MET A 8 22.40 -5.26 2.41
CA MET A 8 21.81 -4.21 1.61
C MET A 8 21.21 -4.83 0.35
N LEU A 9 19.93 -4.57 0.14
CA LEU A 9 19.22 -4.96 -1.08
C LEU A 9 18.79 -3.70 -1.82
N SER A 10 18.83 -3.76 -3.15
CA SER A 10 18.36 -2.67 -4.00
C SER A 10 17.10 -3.12 -4.73
N TYR A 11 16.04 -2.35 -4.61
CA TYR A 11 14.78 -2.61 -5.30
C TYR A 11 14.17 -1.28 -5.74
N ASP A 12 13.78 -1.19 -7.02
CA ASP A 12 13.04 -0.03 -7.55
C ASP A 12 13.73 1.33 -7.28
N TYR A 13 15.05 1.38 -7.50
CA TYR A 13 15.91 2.54 -7.25
C TYR A 13 16.00 2.98 -5.78
N CYS A 14 15.48 2.19 -4.84
CA CYS A 14 15.66 2.37 -3.40
C CYS A 14 16.66 1.34 -2.83
N HIS A 15 17.34 1.71 -1.75
CA HIS A 15 18.24 0.83 -0.99
C HIS A 15 17.64 0.52 0.38
N PHE A 16 17.57 -0.76 0.70
CA PHE A 16 17.10 -1.27 1.98
C PHE A 16 18.29 -1.87 2.71
N GLU A 17 18.70 -1.22 3.79
CA GLU A 17 19.86 -1.62 4.57
C GLU A 17 19.42 -2.05 5.97
N ILE A 18 19.81 -3.26 6.35
CA ILE A 18 19.63 -3.78 7.71
C ILE A 18 21.00 -4.14 8.26
N SER A 19 21.27 -3.71 9.49
CA SER A 19 22.48 -4.07 10.22
C SER A 19 22.14 -4.65 11.59
N LYS A 20 22.88 -5.69 11.97
CA LYS A 20 22.88 -6.27 13.32
C LYS A 20 24.31 -6.31 13.82
N SER A 21 24.53 -5.86 15.05
CA SER A 21 25.84 -5.91 15.72
C SER A 21 25.69 -6.49 17.12
N THR A 22 26.74 -7.15 17.60
CA THR A 22 26.85 -7.67 18.96
C THR A 22 28.27 -7.46 19.48
N ASP A 23 28.39 -7.11 20.75
CA ASP A 23 29.68 -6.96 21.44
C ASP A 23 30.22 -8.30 21.98
N GLN A 24 29.38 -9.34 21.94
CA GLN A 24 29.75 -10.69 22.37
C GLN A 24 30.63 -11.38 21.32
N GLU A 25 31.49 -12.28 21.80
CA GLU A 25 32.24 -13.16 20.92
C GLU A 25 31.29 -14.16 20.28
N THR A 26 31.25 -14.18 18.94
CA THR A 26 30.33 -15.03 18.17
C THR A 26 31.10 -15.92 17.22
N SER A 27 30.63 -17.15 17.09
CA SER A 27 31.08 -18.12 16.10
C SER A 27 30.64 -17.75 14.68
N ASN A 28 31.28 -18.35 13.67
CA ASN A 28 30.87 -18.21 12.27
C ASN A 28 29.42 -18.66 12.01
N ASN A 29 28.92 -19.64 12.78
CA ASN A 29 27.54 -20.10 12.66
C ASN A 29 26.56 -19.02 13.13
N GLU A 30 26.83 -18.36 14.25
CA GLU A 30 26.01 -17.26 14.77
C GLU A 30 26.05 -16.05 13.84
N ILE A 31 27.21 -15.72 13.27
CA ILE A 31 27.34 -14.67 12.24
C ILE A 31 26.48 -15.01 11.01
N ASN A 32 26.43 -16.27 10.57
CA ASN A 32 25.59 -16.67 9.45
C ASN A 32 24.10 -16.60 9.77
N GLU A 33 23.68 -16.91 11.00
CA GLU A 33 22.29 -16.70 11.43
C GLU A 33 21.94 -15.21 11.50
N MET A 34 22.81 -14.35 12.05
CA MET A 34 22.64 -12.90 12.00
C MET A 34 22.47 -12.38 10.57
N ARG A 35 23.23 -12.93 9.61
CA ARG A 35 23.09 -12.60 8.18
C ARG A 35 21.75 -13.02 7.61
N LYS A 36 21.27 -14.24 7.90
CA LYS A 36 19.96 -14.70 7.46
C LYS A 36 18.84 -13.83 8.01
N ASP A 37 18.94 -13.42 9.27
CA ASP A 37 17.99 -12.50 9.87
C ASP A 37 17.97 -11.14 9.20
N CYS A 38 19.15 -10.54 8.96
CA CYS A 38 19.23 -9.27 8.24
C CYS A 38 18.61 -9.38 6.84
N MET A 39 18.82 -10.51 6.16
CA MET A 39 18.22 -10.79 4.86
C MET A 39 16.69 -10.84 4.95
N ARG A 40 16.12 -11.63 5.89
CA ARG A 40 14.66 -11.72 6.08
C ARG A 40 14.03 -10.36 6.36
N LEU A 41 14.66 -9.55 7.20
CA LEU A 41 14.19 -8.20 7.52
C LEU A 41 14.26 -7.27 6.30
N ALA A 42 15.31 -7.37 5.47
CA ALA A 42 15.42 -6.60 4.24
C ALA A 42 14.36 -7.02 3.20
N ASP A 43 14.10 -8.31 3.06
CA ASP A 43 13.04 -8.84 2.18
C ASP A 43 11.66 -8.36 2.63
N GLU A 44 11.39 -8.38 3.94
CA GLU A 44 10.14 -7.90 4.52
C GLU A 44 9.96 -6.38 4.29
N ALA A 45 11.02 -5.59 4.47
CA ALA A 45 10.99 -4.16 4.17
C ALA A 45 10.66 -3.89 2.68
N ILE A 46 11.21 -4.68 1.77
CA ILE A 46 10.88 -4.61 0.34
C ILE A 46 9.43 -5.01 0.08
N ARG A 47 8.92 -6.06 0.73
CA ARG A 47 7.52 -6.48 0.63
C ARG A 47 6.58 -5.34 1.03
N GLN A 48 6.82 -4.74 2.20
CA GLN A 48 6.05 -3.61 2.69
C GLN A 48 6.12 -2.41 1.74
N TYR A 49 7.30 -2.10 1.20
CA TYR A 49 7.46 -1.05 0.19
C TYR A 49 6.60 -1.30 -1.05
N LYS A 50 6.60 -2.53 -1.59
CA LYS A 50 5.77 -2.88 -2.76
C LYS A 50 4.29 -2.67 -2.50
N VAL A 51 3.81 -3.08 -1.33
CA VAL A 51 2.40 -2.89 -0.94
C VAL A 51 2.10 -1.40 -0.82
N ALA A 52 2.93 -0.64 -0.10
CA ALA A 52 2.76 0.80 0.06
C ALA A 52 2.72 1.53 -1.29
N LYS A 53 3.62 1.18 -2.22
CA LYS A 53 3.66 1.76 -3.57
C LYS A 53 2.39 1.44 -4.37
N ASN A 54 1.91 0.20 -4.32
CA ASN A 54 0.67 -0.20 -4.98
C ASN A 54 -0.53 0.58 -4.42
N MET A 55 -0.61 0.71 -3.09
CA MET A 55 -1.68 1.44 -2.43
C MET A 55 -1.64 2.95 -2.74
N ALA A 56 -0.45 3.54 -2.86
CA ALA A 56 -0.30 4.92 -3.30
C ALA A 56 -0.81 5.12 -4.74
N ALA A 57 -0.53 4.18 -5.64
CA ALA A 57 -1.07 4.19 -7.00
C ALA A 57 -2.61 4.11 -6.99
N LYS A 58 -3.17 3.15 -6.24
CA LYS A 58 -4.63 3.01 -6.09
C LYS A 58 -5.30 4.25 -5.49
N ARG A 59 -4.65 4.93 -4.54
CA ARG A 59 -5.15 6.20 -3.99
C ARG A 59 -5.22 7.28 -5.06
N THR A 60 -4.17 7.41 -5.87
CA THR A 60 -4.13 8.37 -6.99
C THR A 60 -5.24 8.09 -8.01
N ASP A 61 -5.46 6.82 -8.32
CA ASP A 61 -6.55 6.40 -9.20
C ASP A 61 -7.92 6.71 -8.60
N GLY A 62 -8.10 6.44 -7.30
CA GLY A 62 -9.34 6.76 -6.56
C GLY A 62 -9.65 8.25 -6.55
N GLU A 63 -8.66 9.11 -6.33
CA GLU A 63 -8.81 10.58 -6.42
C GLU A 63 -9.27 11.01 -7.82
N SER A 64 -8.67 10.43 -8.87
CA SER A 64 -9.06 10.68 -10.26
C SER A 64 -10.51 10.23 -10.54
N GLN A 65 -10.92 9.08 -9.99
CA GLN A 65 -12.28 8.58 -10.10
C GLN A 65 -13.30 9.48 -9.39
N ILE A 66 -12.98 9.99 -8.19
CA ILE A 66 -13.81 10.94 -7.46
C ILE A 66 -14.03 12.21 -8.29
N ILE A 67 -12.97 12.80 -8.83
CA ILE A 67 -13.04 14.01 -9.65
C ILE A 67 -13.93 13.77 -10.88
N ASN A 68 -13.72 12.66 -11.58
CA ASN A 68 -14.49 12.30 -12.76
C ASN A 68 -15.97 12.05 -12.44
N PHE A 69 -16.27 11.34 -11.37
CA PHE A 69 -17.64 11.06 -10.94
C PHE A 69 -18.36 12.35 -10.55
N GLU A 70 -17.71 13.23 -9.78
CA GLU A 70 -18.24 14.53 -9.39
C GLU A 70 -18.52 15.42 -10.61
N ALA A 71 -17.59 15.48 -11.58
CA ALA A 71 -17.76 16.23 -12.81
C ALA A 71 -18.94 15.71 -13.65
N GLN A 72 -19.10 14.38 -13.74
CA GLN A 72 -20.23 13.76 -14.42
C GLN A 72 -21.55 14.11 -13.74
N CYS A 73 -21.64 13.98 -12.40
CA CYS A 73 -22.85 14.32 -11.65
C CYS A 73 -23.23 15.79 -11.82
N LYS A 74 -22.25 16.71 -11.74
CA LYS A 74 -22.46 18.14 -12.00
C LYS A 74 -22.99 18.40 -13.41
N LYS A 75 -22.47 17.71 -14.42
CA LYS A 75 -22.96 17.83 -15.81
C LYS A 75 -24.40 17.31 -15.97
N ILE A 76 -24.74 16.21 -15.30
CA ILE A 76 -26.09 15.64 -15.32
C ILE A 76 -27.10 16.57 -14.62
N LEU A 77 -26.69 17.21 -13.52
CA LEU A 77 -27.55 18.16 -12.78
C LEU A 77 -27.96 19.37 -13.64
N LEU A 78 -27.15 19.76 -14.62
CA LEU A 78 -27.49 20.82 -15.59
C LEU A 78 -28.55 20.39 -16.62
N LYS A 79 -28.78 19.08 -16.80
CA LYS A 79 -29.84 18.59 -17.70
C LYS A 79 -31.21 18.76 -17.05
N PRO A 80 -32.25 19.12 -17.83
CA PRO A 80 -33.63 19.07 -17.37
C PRO A 80 -33.99 17.68 -16.85
N GLU A 81 -34.80 17.59 -15.79
CA GLU A 81 -35.08 16.31 -15.12
C GLU A 81 -35.71 15.27 -16.06
N GLY A 82 -36.61 15.71 -16.95
CA GLY A 82 -37.26 14.85 -17.93
C GLY A 82 -36.32 14.31 -19.04
N GLU A 83 -35.11 14.85 -19.13
CA GLU A 83 -34.08 14.41 -20.10
C GLU A 83 -33.01 13.51 -19.47
N ARG A 84 -33.07 13.28 -18.15
CA ARG A 84 -32.14 12.41 -17.44
C ARG A 84 -32.53 10.95 -17.65
N THR A 85 -31.55 10.14 -17.99
CA THR A 85 -31.71 8.68 -18.05
C THR A 85 -31.84 8.07 -16.66
N LEU A 86 -32.36 6.85 -16.56
CA LEU A 86 -32.45 6.12 -15.28
C LEU A 86 -31.07 5.96 -14.61
N ASN A 87 -30.03 5.71 -15.40
CA ASN A 87 -28.65 5.59 -14.89
C ASN A 87 -28.15 6.92 -14.31
N GLU A 88 -28.46 8.03 -14.97
CA GLU A 88 -28.09 9.38 -14.51
C GLU A 88 -28.82 9.78 -13.22
N ILE A 89 -30.09 9.39 -13.07
CA ILE A 89 -30.86 9.57 -11.83
C ILE A 89 -30.23 8.75 -10.70
N ALA A 90 -29.84 7.50 -10.96
CA ALA A 90 -29.15 6.66 -9.99
C ALA A 90 -27.79 7.24 -9.56
N MET A 91 -27.02 7.79 -10.51
CA MET A 91 -25.76 8.48 -10.22
C MET A 91 -25.95 9.70 -9.33
N ILE A 92 -26.95 10.55 -9.61
CA ILE A 92 -27.27 11.70 -8.76
C ILE A 92 -27.67 11.23 -7.36
N LYS A 93 -28.52 10.20 -7.26
CA LYS A 93 -28.96 9.65 -5.97
C LYS A 93 -27.76 9.16 -5.14
N ARG A 94 -26.80 8.49 -5.78
CA ARG A 94 -25.54 8.09 -5.16
C ARG A 94 -24.71 9.30 -4.75
N TYR A 95 -24.57 10.31 -5.60
CA TYR A 95 -23.82 11.54 -5.31
C TYR A 95 -24.40 12.38 -4.16
N GLN A 96 -25.70 12.23 -3.86
CA GLN A 96 -26.37 12.89 -2.74
C GLN A 96 -26.12 12.20 -1.38
N ASP A 97 -25.59 10.97 -1.38
CA ASP A 97 -25.22 10.27 -0.15
C ASP A 97 -23.92 10.85 0.43
N GLU A 98 -23.90 11.28 1.70
CA GLU A 98 -22.70 11.88 2.33
C GLU A 98 -21.47 10.96 2.29
N LYS A 99 -21.67 9.65 2.12
CA LYS A 99 -20.61 8.64 2.10
C LYS A 99 -20.17 8.21 0.70
N TRP A 100 -20.70 8.78 -0.38
CA TRP A 100 -20.37 8.34 -1.74
C TRP A 100 -18.87 8.36 -2.05
N ARG A 101 -18.12 9.27 -1.40
CA ARG A 101 -16.67 9.38 -1.54
C ARG A 101 -15.91 8.20 -0.91
N GLU A 102 -16.48 7.57 0.13
CA GLU A 102 -15.85 6.45 0.83
C GLU A 102 -15.72 5.22 -0.06
N GLU A 103 -16.59 5.06 -1.06
CA GLU A 103 -16.54 3.97 -2.04
C GLU A 103 -15.26 3.99 -2.90
N PHE A 104 -14.58 5.13 -2.96
CA PHE A 104 -13.35 5.33 -3.72
C PHE A 104 -12.10 5.44 -2.81
N GLN A 105 -12.26 5.37 -1.49
CA GLN A 105 -11.16 5.47 -0.54
C GLN A 105 -10.49 4.11 -0.33
N TYR A 106 -9.20 4.02 -0.69
CA TYR A 106 -8.34 2.93 -0.26
C TYR A 106 -7.68 3.27 1.09
N ARG A 107 -8.22 2.72 2.18
CA ARG A 107 -7.57 2.75 3.50
C ARG A 107 -6.50 1.65 3.54
N TYR A 108 -5.24 2.04 3.63
CA TYR A 108 -4.14 1.12 3.85
C TYR A 108 -3.71 1.26 5.31
N ASP A 109 -3.90 0.21 6.09
CA ASP A 109 -3.28 0.05 7.40
C ASP A 109 -2.02 -0.81 7.23
N TYR A 110 -0.93 -0.43 7.89
CA TYR A 110 0.31 -1.19 7.89
C TYR A 110 0.16 -2.57 8.56
N GLU A 111 -0.87 -2.75 9.40
CA GLU A 111 -0.97 -3.88 10.32
C GLU A 111 -1.69 -5.13 9.76
N ASP A 112 -2.52 -5.04 8.72
CA ASP A 112 -3.38 -6.18 8.31
C ASP A 112 -3.04 -6.73 6.91
N ASN A 113 -1.91 -7.43 6.80
CA ASN A 113 -1.71 -8.40 5.73
C ASN A 113 -0.89 -9.60 6.24
N GLU A 114 -1.32 -10.15 7.39
CA GLU A 114 -1.07 -11.54 7.73
C GLU A 114 -1.98 -12.44 6.87
N GLU A 115 -1.63 -12.59 5.59
CA GLU A 115 -1.93 -13.85 4.90
C GLU A 115 -0.61 -14.61 4.81
N SER A 116 -0.15 -15.02 6.00
CA SER A 116 0.92 -15.98 6.18
C SER A 116 0.38 -17.37 5.81
N ASP A 117 0.18 -17.64 4.53
CA ASP A 117 0.15 -19.01 4.02
C ASP A 117 1.59 -19.54 3.93
N TYR A 118 2.19 -19.72 5.09
CA TYR A 118 3.24 -20.70 5.30
C TYR A 118 2.69 -21.69 6.31
N GLY A 119 1.94 -22.67 5.79
CA GLY A 119 1.64 -23.89 6.52
C GLY A 119 2.94 -24.50 7.06
N LEU A 120 3.10 -24.43 8.38
CA LEU A 120 3.88 -25.39 9.16
C LEU A 120 3.07 -26.69 9.29
#